data_AF-A0A382LJ52-F1
#
_entry.id   AF-A0A382LJ52-F1
#
_cell.length_a   1.000
_cell.length_b   1.000
_cell.length_c   1.000
_cell.angle_alpha   90.00
_cell.angle_beta   90.00
_cell.angle_gamma   90.00
#
_symmetry.space_group_name_H-M   'P 1'
#
loop_
_entity.id
_entity.type
_entity.pdbx_description
1 polymer ?
#
loop_
_entity_poly.entity_id
_entity_poly.type
_entity_poly.pdbx_seq_one_letter_code
_entity_poly.pdbx_strand_id
1 'polypeptide(L)'
;MVDDVFMQWHGGAATVPLGNAEVERLSEIPWRCMVSGDRWKLNLSPADTCELYDLNSDPLELVNLFDHPDHSDRVRAMTDRVLEWQVSTGDELGLDL
;
A
#
# COMPACT_ATOMS: atom_id res chain seq x y z
N MET A 1 -10.38 -19.21 7.55
CA MET A 1 -10.41 -17.84 7.03
C MET A 1 -8.97 -17.39 7.08
N VAL A 2 -8.37 -16.97 5.97
CA VAL A 2 -7.02 -16.40 5.99
C VAL A 2 -7.19 -14.94 6.34
N ASP A 3 -6.52 -14.49 7.41
CA ASP A 3 -6.63 -13.12 7.89
C ASP A 3 -5.88 -12.16 6.96
N ASP A 4 -6.27 -10.88 6.98
CA ASP A 4 -5.50 -9.85 6.28
C ASP A 4 -4.23 -9.50 7.04
N VAL A 5 -3.20 -9.16 6.28
CA VAL A 5 -1.93 -8.68 6.82
C VAL A 5 -1.80 -7.20 6.49
N PHE A 6 -1.55 -6.40 7.52
CA PHE A 6 -1.28 -4.97 7.40
C PHE A 6 0.19 -4.70 7.67
N MET A 7 0.79 -3.82 6.88
CA MET A 7 2.17 -3.38 6.99
C MET A 7 2.21 -1.86 6.88
N GLN A 8 3.02 -1.22 7.71
CA GLN A 8 3.20 0.23 7.68
C GLN A 8 4.68 0.59 7.56
N TRP A 9 4.92 1.62 6.78
CA TRP A 9 6.21 2.30 6.71
C TRP A 9 5.98 3.79 6.97
N HIS A 10 6.72 4.36 7.93
CA HIS A 10 6.53 5.76 8.32
C HIS A 10 7.28 6.76 7.44
N GLY A 11 8.11 6.28 6.52
CA GLY A 11 9.10 7.14 5.89
C GLY A 11 10.27 7.43 6.82
N GLY A 12 11.43 7.66 6.25
CA GLY A 12 12.58 8.21 6.96
C GLY A 12 13.77 8.31 6.04
N ALA A 13 14.65 9.29 6.32
CA ALA A 13 15.91 9.41 5.61
C ALA A 13 16.69 8.10 5.72
N ALA A 14 17.23 7.64 4.61
CA ALA A 14 18.00 6.41 4.55
C ALA A 14 19.16 6.44 5.57
N THR A 15 19.21 5.46 6.46
CA THR A 15 20.28 5.33 7.46
C THR A 15 21.52 4.64 6.93
N VAL A 16 21.41 4.05 5.74
CA VAL A 16 22.49 3.40 4.97
C VAL A 16 22.29 3.74 3.48
N PRO A 17 23.37 3.78 2.67
CA PRO A 17 23.23 4.02 1.24
C PRO A 17 22.35 2.94 0.59
N LEU A 18 21.29 3.36 -0.10
CA LEU A 18 20.35 2.44 -0.79
C LEU A 18 20.69 2.23 -2.27
N GLY A 19 21.79 2.82 -2.72
CA GLY A 19 22.36 2.62 -4.05
C GLY A 19 22.26 3.85 -4.95
N ASN A 20 21.16 4.60 -4.89
CA ASN A 20 21.01 5.88 -5.59
C ASN A 20 20.08 6.85 -4.86
N ALA A 21 20.14 8.13 -5.25
CA ALA A 21 19.38 9.22 -4.63
C ALA A 21 17.86 9.12 -4.84
N GLU A 22 17.40 8.36 -5.84
CA GLU A 22 15.97 8.15 -6.06
C GLU A 22 15.41 7.17 -5.03
N VAL A 23 16.07 6.03 -4.81
CA VAL A 23 15.68 5.06 -3.79
C VAL A 23 15.77 5.68 -2.38
N GLU A 24 16.78 6.50 -2.13
CA GLU A 24 16.89 7.25 -0.87
C GLU A 24 15.70 8.20 -0.66
N ARG A 25 15.25 8.89 -1.71
CA ARG A 25 14.04 9.73 -1.65
C ARG A 25 12.78 8.91 -1.40
N LEU A 26 12.61 7.77 -2.07
CA LEU A 26 11.45 6.90 -1.88
C LEU A 26 11.37 6.34 -0.46
N SER A 27 12.50 6.17 0.22
CA SER A 27 12.53 5.72 1.62
C SER A 27 11.88 6.73 2.59
N GLU A 28 11.78 8.00 2.20
CA GLU A 28 11.14 9.05 3.00
C GLU A 28 9.61 9.06 2.89
N ILE A 29 9.05 8.35 1.90
CA ILE A 29 7.61 8.36 1.62
C ILE A 29 6.91 7.36 2.55
N PRO A 30 5.89 7.76 3.32
CA PRO A 30 5.13 6.83 4.15
C PRO A 30 4.17 5.96 3.33
N TRP A 31 4.01 4.70 3.73
CA TRP A 31 3.15 3.74 3.04
C TRP A 31 2.27 2.95 4.00
N ARG A 32 1.06 2.62 3.56
CA ARG A 32 0.17 1.64 4.18
C ARG A 32 -0.14 0.54 3.20
N CYS A 33 0.25 -0.68 3.56
CA CYS A 33 0.08 -1.85 2.73
C CYS A 33 -0.89 -2.83 3.42
N MET A 34 -1.82 -3.36 2.65
CA MET A 34 -2.63 -4.51 3.02
C MET A 34 -2.38 -5.65 2.04
N VAL A 35 -2.24 -6.88 2.54
CA VAL A 35 -2.41 -8.10 1.75
C VAL A 35 -3.64 -8.84 2.28
N SER A 36 -4.64 -9.04 1.45
CA SER A 36 -5.88 -9.72 1.83
C SER A 36 -5.73 -11.24 1.87
N GLY A 37 -6.62 -11.90 2.60
CA GLY A 37 -6.67 -13.36 2.65
C GLY A 37 -6.93 -14.04 1.29
N ASP A 38 -7.55 -13.33 0.34
CA ASP A 38 -7.75 -13.77 -1.06
C ASP A 38 -6.62 -13.32 -2.02
N ARG A 39 -5.47 -12.93 -1.46
CA ARG A 39 -4.22 -12.62 -2.16
C ARG A 39 -4.28 -11.39 -3.08
N TRP A 40 -4.95 -10.34 -2.64
CA TRP A 40 -4.82 -9.01 -3.23
C TRP A 40 -3.88 -8.16 -2.39
N LYS A 41 -3.09 -7.31 -3.03
CA LYS A 41 -2.23 -6.35 -2.35
C LYS A 41 -2.62 -4.93 -2.73
N LEU A 42 -2.76 -4.08 -1.74
CA LEU A 42 -3.00 -2.64 -1.89
C LEU A 42 -1.90 -1.87 -1.17
N ASN A 43 -1.25 -0.93 -1.87
CA ASN A 43 -0.30 0.03 -1.31
C ASN A 43 -0.88 1.44 -1.44
N LEU A 44 -0.98 2.15 -0.32
CA LEU A 44 -1.47 3.53 -0.26
C LEU A 44 -0.37 4.47 0.25
N SER A 45 -0.22 5.61 -0.42
CA SER A 45 0.68 6.69 -0.04
C SER A 45 0.04 8.03 -0.38
N PRO A 46 0.14 9.05 0.50
CA PRO A 46 -0.30 10.41 0.18
C PRO A 46 0.67 11.17 -0.73
N ALA A 47 1.89 10.64 -0.92
CA ALA A 47 2.98 11.34 -1.60
C ALA A 47 3.54 10.56 -2.80
N ASP A 48 2.88 9.48 -3.22
CA ASP A 48 3.23 8.70 -4.40
C ASP A 48 2.00 8.02 -5.02
N THR A 49 2.21 7.37 -6.17
CA THR A 49 1.19 6.60 -6.88
C THR A 49 0.77 5.39 -6.04
N CYS A 50 -0.53 5.28 -5.77
CA CYS A 50 -1.09 4.11 -5.09
C CYS A 50 -1.15 2.90 -6.03
N GLU A 51 -1.14 1.70 -5.45
CA GLU A 51 -0.97 0.47 -6.22
C GLU A 51 -1.95 -0.62 -5.78
N LEU A 52 -2.49 -1.36 -6.75
CA LEU A 52 -3.31 -2.55 -6.53
C LEU A 52 -2.79 -3.70 -7.39
N TYR A 53 -2.58 -4.86 -6.78
CA TYR A 53 -2.12 -6.08 -7.46
C TYR A 53 -2.99 -7.29 -7.10
N ASP A 54 -3.36 -8.08 -8.11
CA ASP A 54 -3.92 -9.42 -7.93
C ASP A 54 -2.77 -10.45 -7.89
N LEU A 55 -2.37 -10.88 -6.69
CA LEU A 55 -1.23 -11.80 -6.55
C LEU A 55 -1.57 -13.24 -6.96
N ASN A 56 -2.81 -13.53 -7.37
CA ASN A 56 -3.17 -14.82 -7.96
C ASN A 56 -2.76 -14.87 -9.44
N SER A 57 -2.98 -13.80 -10.18
CA SER A 57 -2.66 -13.70 -11.61
C SER A 57 -1.31 -13.02 -11.89
N ASP A 58 -0.88 -12.13 -10.99
CA ASP A 58 0.35 -11.36 -11.06
C ASP A 58 1.18 -11.48 -9.76
N PRO A 59 1.79 -12.64 -9.50
CA PRO A 59 2.57 -12.87 -8.28
C PRO A 59 3.86 -12.04 -8.20
N LEU A 60 4.24 -11.35 -9.27
CA LEU A 60 5.43 -10.50 -9.35
C LEU A 60 5.10 -9.01 -9.33
N GLU A 61 3.82 -8.63 -9.14
CA GLU A 61 3.38 -7.25 -8.97
C GLU A 61 3.80 -6.33 -10.14
N LEU A 62 3.69 -6.83 -11.37
CA LEU A 62 4.14 -6.12 -12.58
C LEU A 62 3.08 -5.20 -13.18
N VAL A 63 1.79 -5.42 -12.86
CA VAL A 63 0.67 -4.66 -13.44
C VAL A 63 -0.11 -3.97 -12.33
N ASN A 64 0.09 -2.67 -12.18
CA ASN A 64 -0.69 -1.86 -11.26
C ASN A 64 -2.13 -1.67 -11.79
N LEU A 65 -3.12 -2.14 -11.04
CA LEU A 65 -4.54 -2.09 -11.35
C LEU A 65 -5.29 -0.94 -10.65
N PHE A 66 -4.60 -0.08 -9.88
CA PHE A 66 -5.23 0.91 -9.01
C PHE A 66 -6.18 1.85 -9.76
N ASP A 67 -5.73 2.42 -10.88
CA ASP A 67 -6.52 3.33 -11.72
C ASP A 67 -7.41 2.61 -12.74
N HIS A 68 -7.40 1.26 -12.76
CA HIS A 68 -8.20 0.51 -13.71
C HIS A 68 -9.68 0.51 -13.28
N PRO A 69 -10.61 1.01 -14.10
CA PRO A 69 -11.99 1.28 -13.68
C PRO A 69 -12.72 0.03 -13.17
N ASP A 70 -12.46 -1.13 -13.77
CA ASP A 70 -13.04 -2.42 -13.38
C ASP A 70 -12.63 -2.88 -11.97
N HIS A 71 -11.62 -2.25 -11.37
CA HIS A 71 -11.11 -2.59 -10.04
C HIS A 71 -11.39 -1.52 -8.98
N SER A 72 -12.14 -0.47 -9.32
CA SER A 72 -12.51 0.62 -8.39
C SER A 72 -13.20 0.14 -7.11
N ASP A 73 -14.16 -0.79 -7.22
CA ASP A 73 -14.83 -1.38 -6.05
C ASP A 73 -13.86 -2.16 -5.14
N ARG A 74 -12.86 -2.82 -5.73
CA ARG A 74 -11.83 -3.56 -5.00
C ARG A 74 -10.91 -2.60 -4.25
N VAL A 75 -10.46 -1.52 -4.91
CA VAL A 75 -9.66 -0.45 -4.28
C VAL A 75 -10.42 0.10 -3.08
N ARG A 76 -11.68 0.51 -3.29
CA ARG A 76 -12.51 1.09 -2.22
C ARG A 76 -12.67 0.15 -1.03
N ALA A 77 -13.04 -1.10 -1.27
CA ALA A 77 -13.25 -2.08 -0.20
C ALA A 77 -11.97 -2.37 0.62
N MET A 78 -10.81 -2.40 -0.04
CA MET A 78 -9.53 -2.60 0.66
C MET A 78 -9.07 -1.33 1.37
N THR A 79 -9.30 -0.15 0.79
CA THR A 79 -9.07 1.15 1.43
C THR A 79 -9.87 1.28 2.72
N ASP A 80 -11.17 0.98 2.70
CA ASP A 80 -12.03 1.08 3.88
C ASP A 80 -11.46 0.24 5.05
N ARG A 81 -10.94 -0.95 4.76
CA ARG A 81 -10.31 -1.83 5.75
C ARG A 81 -8.97 -1.30 6.26
N VAL A 82 -8.18 -0.63 5.41
CA VAL A 82 -6.95 0.08 5.84
C VAL A 82 -7.32 1.22 6.79
N LEU A 83 -8.35 2.02 6.47
CA LEU A 83 -8.82 3.11 7.33
C LEU A 83 -9.34 2.59 8.68
N GLU A 84 -10.11 1.50 8.68
CA GLU A 84 -10.55 0.83 9.91
C GLU A 84 -9.36 0.34 10.74
N TRP A 85 -8.36 -0.26 10.09
CA TRP A 85 -7.14 -0.68 10.76
C TRP A 85 -6.39 0.52 11.36
N GLN A 86 -6.25 1.63 10.63
CA GLN A 86 -5.60 2.84 11.13
C GLN A 86 -6.29 3.38 12.39
N VAL A 87 -7.62 3.42 12.41
CA VAL A 87 -8.40 3.81 13.60
C VAL A 87 -8.12 2.86 14.77
N SER A 88 -8.08 1.55 14.51
CA SER A 88 -7.88 0.54 15.56
C SER A 88 -6.48 0.58 16.20
N THR A 89 -5.47 1.03 15.46
CA THR A 89 -4.07 1.09 15.89
C THR A 89 -3.62 2.48 16.34
N GLY A 90 -4.47 3.51 16.16
CA GLY A 90 -4.11 4.90 16.44
C GLY A 90 -3.12 5.48 15.43
N ASP A 91 -3.16 5.00 14.19
CA ASP A 91 -2.34 5.49 13.10
C ASP A 91 -2.97 6.74 12.47
N GLU A 92 -2.25 7.85 12.53
CA GLU A 92 -2.74 9.19 12.16
C GLU A 92 -2.32 9.63 10.75
N LEU A 93 -1.71 8.76 9.93
CA LEU A 93 -1.33 9.13 8.56
C LEU A 93 -2.57 9.46 7.73
N GLY A 94 -2.67 10.71 7.27
CA GLY A 94 -3.69 11.13 6.30
C GLY A 94 -3.43 10.51 4.93
N LEU A 95 -4.40 9.75 4.43
CA LEU A 95 -4.42 9.24 3.06
C LEU A 95 -5.41 10.10 2.26
N ASP A 96 -4.90 10.96 1.38
CA ASP A 96 -5.72 11.73 0.44
C ASP A 96 -6.09 10.82 -0.74
N LEU A 97 -7.22 10.12 -0.63
CA LEU A 97 -7.73 9.12 -1.59
C LEU A 97 -8.95 9.61 -2.37
#